data_AF-A0A7Y8ICZ7-F1
#
_entry.id   AF-A0A7Y8ICZ7-F1
#
_cell.length_a   1.000
_cell.length_b   1.000
_cell.length_c   1.000
_cell.angle_alpha   90.00
_cell.angle_beta   90.00
_cell.angle_gamma   90.00
#
_symmetry.space_group_name_H-M   'P 1'
#
loop_
_entity.id
_entity.type
_entity.pdbx_description
1 polymer ?
#
loop_
_entity_poly.entity_id
_entity_poly.type
_entity_poly.pdbx_seq_one_letter_code
_entity_poly.pdbx_strand_id
1 'polypeptide(L)' 'MNEEIRKEIERLEESAARLEALAQDNPAILRNAQIISTFIYILKFVTPKPA' A
#
# COMPACT_ATOMS: atom_id res chain seq x y z
N MET A 1 -2.28 12.56 -15.49
CA MET A 1 -2.60 11.42 -14.61
C MET A 1 -3.33 11.97 -13.40
N ASN A 2 -4.46 11.41 -12.99
CA ASN A 2 -5.30 12.02 -11.95
C ASN A 2 -4.55 12.07 -10.61
N GLU A 3 -4.25 13.27 -10.13
CA GLU A 3 -3.56 13.53 -8.86
C GLU A 3 -4.30 12.87 -7.68
N GLU A 4 -5.62 12.75 -7.79
CA GLU A 4 -6.47 12.08 -6.80
C GLU A 4 -6.13 10.59 -6.68
N ILE A 5 -5.91 9.90 -7.80
CA ILE A 5 -5.51 8.48 -7.79
C ILE A 5 -4.19 8.29 -7.06
N ARG A 6 -3.23 9.21 -7.27
CA ARG A 6 -1.94 9.15 -6.58
C ARG A 6 -2.08 9.33 -5.07
N LYS A 7 -2.89 10.30 -4.63
CA LYS A 7 -3.17 10.51 -3.21
C LYS A 7 -3.83 9.29 -2.56
N GLU A 8 -4.73 8.63 -3.27
CA GLU A 8 -5.34 7.39 -2.77
C GLU A 8 -4.31 6.25 -2.66
N ILE A 9 -3.41 6.10 -3.64
CA ILE A 9 -2.33 5.12 -3.55
C ILE A 9 -1.40 5.39 -2.35
N GLU A 10 -1.05 6.65 -2.09
CA GLU A 10 -0.24 7.04 -0.92
C GLU A 10 -0.98 6.73 0.40
N ARG A 11 -2.29 7.01 0.50
CA ARG A 11 -3.10 6.64 1.68
C ARG A 11 -3.20 5.13 1.90
N LEU A 12 -3.30 4.36 0.82
CA LEU A 12 -3.29 2.90 0.88
C LEU A 12 -1.95 2.38 1.40
N GLU A 13 -0.84 2.95 0.94
CA GLU A 13 0.52 2.61 1.41
C GLU A 13 0.66 2.82 2.91
N GLU A 14 0.27 3.98 3.41
CA GLU A 14 0.29 4.27 4.86
C GLU A 14 -0.61 3.31 5.65
N SER A 15 -1.78 2.97 5.11
CA SER A 15 -2.72 2.07 5.76
C SER A 15 -2.19 0.64 5.81
N ALA A 16 -1.55 0.16 4.74
CA ALA A 16 -0.93 -1.16 4.69
C ALA A 16 0.25 -1.25 5.68
N ALA A 17 1.10 -0.22 5.74
CA ALA A 17 2.19 -0.16 6.71
C ALA A 17 1.68 -0.20 8.17
N ARG A 18 0.59 0.52 8.47
CA ARG A 18 -0.06 0.44 9.80
C ARG A 18 -0.62 -0.95 10.09
N LEU A 19 -1.24 -1.61 9.12
CA LEU A 19 -1.76 -2.97 9.28
C LEU A 19 -0.62 -3.96 9.55
N GLU A 20 0.49 -3.87 8.84
CA GLU A 20 1.68 -4.71 9.09
C GLU A 20 2.20 -4.52 10.51
N ALA A 21 2.33 -3.27 10.97
CA ALA A 21 2.80 -2.96 12.32
C ALA A 21 1.87 -3.47 13.44
N LEU A 22 0.55 -3.42 13.22
CA LEU A 22 -0.45 -3.89 14.20
C LEU A 22 -0.67 -5.40 14.19
N ALA A 23 -0.36 -6.08 13.08
CA ALA A 23 -0.67 -7.49 12.88
C ALA A 23 0.47 -8.45 13.27
N GLN A 24 1.51 -7.99 13.96
CA GLN A 24 2.71 -8.80 14.29
C GLN A 24 2.35 -10.12 15.01
N ASP A 25 1.34 -10.09 15.88
CA ASP A 25 0.88 -11.26 16.64
C ASP A 25 -0.19 -12.10 15.90
N ASN A 26 -0.57 -11.71 14.68
CA ASN A 26 -1.54 -12.43 13.85
C ASN A 26 -0.94 -12.71 12.45
N PRO A 27 -0.32 -13.89 12.26
CA PRO A 27 0.37 -14.24 11.01
C PRO A 27 -0.51 -14.18 9.77
N ALA A 28 -1.80 -14.50 9.90
CA ALA A 28 -2.74 -14.45 8.77
C ALA A 28 -3.01 -13.00 8.34
N ILE A 29 -3.24 -12.10 9.29
CA ILE A 29 -3.43 -10.67 8.98
C ILE A 29 -2.12 -10.07 8.44
N LEU A 30 -0.98 -10.37 9.06
CA LEU A 30 0.33 -9.90 8.60
C LEU A 30 0.60 -10.30 7.15
N ARG A 31 0.33 -11.56 6.80
CA ARG A 31 0.51 -12.05 5.43
C ARG A 31 -0.39 -11.31 4.43
N ASN A 32 -1.64 -11.04 4.79
CA ASN A 32 -2.56 -10.29 3.94
C ASN A 32 -2.13 -8.82 3.79
N ALA A 33 -1.63 -8.19 4.86
CA ALA A 33 -1.11 -6.83 4.81
C ALA A 33 0.09 -6.72 3.85
N GLN A 34 1.01 -7.68 3.88
CA GLN A 34 2.15 -7.75 2.94
C GLN A 34 1.73 -7.96 1.48
N ILE A 35 0.67 -8.75 1.24
CA ILE A 35 0.10 -8.93 -0.10
C ILE A 35 -0.47 -7.61 -0.61
N ILE A 36 -1.20 -6.87 0.23
CA ILE A 36 -1.72 -5.54 -0.09
C ILE A 36 -0.57 -4.58 -0.41
N SER A 37 0.49 -4.56 0.39
CA SER A 37 1.71 -3.76 0.14
C SER A 37 2.34 -4.06 -1.22
N THR A 38 2.34 -5.34 -1.62
CA THR A 38 2.84 -5.75 -2.96
C THR A 38 1.98 -5.17 -4.08
N PHE A 39 0.65 -5.20 -3.96
CA PHE A 39 -0.23 -4.58 -4.96
C PHE A 39 -0.08 -3.05 -5.00
N ILE A 40 0.07 -2.40 -3.84
CA ILE A 40 0.31 -0.95 -3.76
C ILE A 40 1.62 -0.57 -4.47
N TYR A 41 2.69 -1.37 -4.29
CA TYR A 41 3.94 -1.16 -5.01
C TYR A 41 3.74 -1.19 -6.54
N ILE A 42 2.99 -2.17 -7.05
CA ILE A 42 2.64 -2.25 -8.48
C ILE A 42 1.86 -1.01 -8.92
N LEU A 43 0.88 -0.58 -8.13
CA LEU A 43 0.10 0.63 -8.41
C LEU A 43 1.00 1.87 -8.52
N LYS A 44 1.91 2.08 -7.55
CA LYS A 44 2.89 3.18 -7.59
C LYS A 44 3.76 3.14 -8.84
N PHE A 45 4.18 1.95 -9.27
CA PHE A 45 5.00 1.77 -10.47
C PHE A 45 4.25 2.13 -11.75
N VAL A 46 2.98 1.73 -11.89
CA VAL A 46 2.17 2.07 -13.08
C VAL A 46 1.60 3.49 -13.04
N THR A 47 1.70 4.19 -11.90
CA THR A 47 1.33 5.60 -11.73
C THR A 47 2.53 6.48 -11.33
N PRO A 48 3.58 6.60 -12.16
CA PRO A 48 4.76 7.38 -11.81
C PRO A 48 4.45 8.84 -11.50
N LYS A 49 5.24 9.45 -10.61
CA LYS A 49 5.25 10.92 -10.45
C LYS A 49 5.83 11.53 -11.74
N PRO A 50 5.19 12.57 -12.31
CA PRO A 50 5.82 13.32 -13.40
C PRO A 50 7.16 13.87 -12.94
N ALA A 51 8.12 13.90 -13.85
CA ALA A 51 9.47 14.41 -13.62
C ALA A 51 9.47 15.92 -13.30
#